data_AF-A0A5C6CCH3-F1
#
_entry.id   AF-A0A5C6CCH3-F1
#
_cell.length_a   1.000
_cell.length_b   1.000
_cell.length_c   1.000
_cell.angle_alpha   90.00
_cell.angle_beta   90.00
_cell.angle_gamma   90.00
#
_symmetry.space_group_name_H-M   'P 1'
#
loop_
_entity.id
_entity.type
_entity.pdbx_description
1 polymer ?
#
loop_
_entity_poly.entity_id
_entity_poly.type
_entity_poly.pdbx_seq_one_letter_code
_entity_poly.pdbx_strand_id
1 'polypeptide(L)'
;MHQLCETLRQWSLRWNGVSDWPAEALRACADAGVYRWFLPPSSGGLGWSDEDQTRGYLQLSAADLTTTFVITQLVGAMRRIAGSENPTPASRWLEKLVAGEAFGTVGISHLTTSRRHLAKPVLLATENADGFVLNGMSPWVTGVPHGDVYVVGASLDDGRELLAAVPRSLPGVDPFPGTELVALSASCTDKLVFDQVQIDASMLIAGPIENVMRTGSGAGTGGLQTSTLAIGLSTAAVDFLAGEANKRPELQSVANEMQSEVKLLANDLIHAASGDTSCDAAELRGRANRMALRSTQAALTAAKGAGYVQGHPVGKWCREALFFLVWSCPQPVTQAYLCELAGIQD
;
A
#
# COMPACT_ATOMS: atom_id res chain seq x y z
N MET A 1 -0.75 -20.48 -5.50
CA MET A 1 -0.29 -19.60 -4.41
C MET A 1 1.10 -19.95 -3.89
N HIS A 2 1.33 -21.17 -3.38
CA HIS A 2 2.62 -21.56 -2.80
C HIS A 2 3.82 -21.32 -3.74
N GLN A 3 3.76 -21.84 -4.97
CA GLN A 3 4.81 -21.66 -5.99
C GLN A 3 5.04 -20.17 -6.32
N LEU A 4 3.97 -19.37 -6.44
CA LEU A 4 4.10 -17.92 -6.65
C LEU A 4 4.88 -17.26 -5.51
N CYS A 5 4.50 -17.55 -4.26
CA CYS A 5 5.16 -16.96 -3.09
C CYS A 5 6.63 -17.40 -2.96
N GLU A 6 6.97 -18.63 -3.33
CA GLU A 6 8.36 -19.08 -3.37
C GLU A 6 9.18 -18.29 -4.39
N THR A 7 8.67 -18.14 -5.61
CA THR A 7 9.29 -17.32 -6.67
C THR A 7 9.46 -15.87 -6.23
N LEU A 8 8.41 -15.26 -5.68
CA LEU A 8 8.46 -13.87 -5.18
C LEU A 8 9.51 -13.70 -4.09
N ARG A 9 9.62 -14.66 -3.15
CA ARG A 9 10.61 -14.60 -2.07
C ARG A 9 12.04 -14.61 -2.62
N GLN A 10 12.33 -15.46 -3.59
CA GLN A 10 13.65 -15.51 -4.24
C GLN A 10 13.99 -14.19 -4.95
N TRP A 11 12.99 -13.62 -5.61
CA TRP A 11 13.12 -12.39 -6.38
C TRP A 11 13.21 -11.13 -5.52
N SER A 12 12.61 -11.14 -4.34
CA SER A 12 12.48 -9.99 -3.44
C SER A 12 13.80 -9.32 -3.05
N LEU A 13 14.91 -10.06 -3.11
CA LEU A 13 16.25 -9.58 -2.77
C LEU A 13 16.86 -8.68 -3.86
N ARG A 14 16.30 -8.68 -5.08
CA ARG A 14 16.75 -7.86 -6.20
C ARG A 14 16.26 -6.41 -6.10
N TRP A 15 15.21 -6.15 -5.32
CA TRP A 15 14.53 -4.86 -5.21
C TRP A 15 15.25 -3.92 -4.22
N ASN A 16 16.30 -3.22 -4.68
CA ASN A 16 17.13 -2.38 -3.79
C ASN A 16 16.96 -0.89 -4.05
N GLY A 17 17.00 -0.46 -5.31
CA GLY A 17 16.91 0.94 -5.73
C GLY A 17 15.75 1.22 -6.68
N VAL A 18 15.63 2.47 -7.10
CA VAL A 18 14.58 2.90 -8.05
C VAL A 18 14.70 2.24 -9.44
N SER A 19 15.90 1.76 -9.81
CA SER A 19 16.13 1.02 -11.05
C SER A 19 15.53 -0.39 -11.04
N ASP A 20 15.19 -0.91 -9.86
CA ASP A 20 14.85 -2.32 -9.66
C ASP A 20 13.33 -2.53 -9.62
N TRP A 21 12.58 -1.79 -10.43
CA TRP A 21 11.12 -1.92 -10.50
C TRP A 21 10.71 -3.39 -10.66
N PRO A 22 9.82 -3.94 -9.80
CA PRO A 22 9.52 -5.37 -9.74
C PRO A 22 8.57 -5.84 -10.85
N ALA A 23 8.82 -5.47 -12.12
CA ALA A 23 7.95 -5.77 -13.27
C ALA A 23 7.66 -7.27 -13.43
N GLU A 24 8.67 -8.12 -13.26
CA GLU A 24 8.51 -9.56 -13.38
C GLU A 24 7.68 -10.18 -12.25
N ALA A 25 7.81 -9.65 -11.02
CA ALA A 25 7.00 -10.08 -9.88
C ALA A 25 5.54 -9.61 -10.02
N LEU A 26 5.33 -8.37 -10.49
CA LEU A 26 4.00 -7.84 -10.79
C LEU A 26 3.30 -8.67 -11.88
N ARG A 27 4.00 -8.98 -12.98
CA ARG A 27 3.48 -9.85 -14.04
C ARG A 27 3.16 -11.26 -13.54
N ALA A 28 4.04 -11.87 -12.74
CA ALA A 28 3.76 -13.19 -12.16
C ALA A 28 2.51 -13.17 -11.26
N CYS A 29 2.28 -12.07 -10.52
CA CYS A 29 1.04 -11.86 -9.78
C CYS A 29 -0.18 -11.70 -10.70
N ALA A 30 -0.07 -10.94 -11.79
CA ALA A 30 -1.13 -10.79 -12.79
C ALA A 30 -1.51 -12.15 -13.42
N ASP A 31 -0.52 -12.92 -13.88
CA ASP A 31 -0.67 -14.24 -14.48
C ASP A 31 -1.33 -15.24 -13.52
N ALA A 32 -1.03 -15.12 -12.23
CA ALA A 32 -1.66 -15.91 -11.16
C ALA A 32 -3.07 -15.43 -10.78
N GLY A 33 -3.58 -14.37 -11.42
CA GLY A 33 -4.91 -13.81 -11.20
C GLY A 33 -5.04 -12.93 -9.96
N VAL A 34 -3.92 -12.46 -9.37
CA VAL A 34 -3.92 -11.66 -8.12
C VAL A 34 -4.81 -10.43 -8.25
N TYR A 35 -4.74 -9.71 -9.37
CA TYR A 35 -5.48 -8.45 -9.55
C TYR A 35 -6.99 -8.66 -9.57
N ARG A 36 -7.44 -9.88 -9.92
CA ARG A 36 -8.84 -10.24 -10.01
C ARG A 36 -9.48 -10.48 -8.65
N TRP A 37 -8.71 -10.67 -7.58
CA TRP A 37 -9.28 -10.97 -6.26
C TRP A 37 -10.17 -9.85 -5.72
N PHE A 38 -9.83 -8.60 -6.05
CA PHE A 38 -10.31 -7.42 -5.34
C PHE A 38 -11.55 -6.75 -5.94
N LEU A 39 -12.12 -7.37 -6.98
CA LEU A 39 -13.27 -6.85 -7.72
C LEU A 39 -14.35 -7.94 -7.85
N PRO A 40 -15.63 -7.54 -7.96
CA PRO A 40 -16.71 -8.49 -8.25
C PRO A 40 -16.62 -9.02 -9.69
N PRO A 41 -17.30 -10.13 -10.01
CA PRO A 41 -17.35 -10.68 -11.37
C PRO A 41 -17.87 -9.68 -12.42
N SER A 42 -18.81 -8.80 -12.05
CA SER A 42 -19.31 -7.72 -12.93
C SER A 42 -18.24 -6.70 -13.34
N SER A 43 -17.11 -6.69 -12.65
CA SER A 43 -15.96 -5.82 -12.89
C SER A 43 -14.72 -6.62 -13.35
N GLY A 44 -14.91 -7.86 -13.84
CA GLY A 44 -13.82 -8.74 -14.31
C GLY A 44 -13.07 -9.50 -13.21
N GLY A 45 -13.46 -9.33 -11.95
CA GLY A 45 -12.83 -9.98 -10.81
C GLY A 45 -13.36 -11.38 -10.50
N LEU A 46 -12.86 -11.96 -9.40
CA LEU A 46 -13.27 -13.25 -8.85
C LEU A 46 -14.26 -13.12 -7.69
N GLY A 47 -14.49 -11.91 -7.18
CA GLY A 47 -15.39 -11.66 -6.06
C GLY A 47 -14.95 -12.33 -4.76
N TRP A 48 -13.64 -12.35 -4.47
CA TRP A 48 -13.15 -12.91 -3.22
C TRP A 48 -13.70 -12.13 -2.02
N SER A 49 -13.97 -12.85 -0.94
CA SER A 49 -14.31 -12.23 0.35
C SER A 49 -13.15 -11.37 0.87
N ASP A 50 -13.43 -10.40 1.74
CA ASP A 50 -12.38 -9.59 2.36
C ASP A 50 -11.42 -10.45 3.21
N GLU A 51 -11.90 -11.55 3.79
CA GLU A 51 -11.07 -12.56 4.46
C GLU A 51 -10.09 -13.24 3.50
N ASP A 52 -10.57 -13.72 2.35
CA ASP A 52 -9.74 -14.40 1.36
C ASP A 52 -8.69 -13.46 0.77
N GLN A 53 -9.09 -12.22 0.49
CA GLN A 53 -8.16 -11.18 0.05
C GLN A 53 -7.10 -10.90 1.12
N THR A 54 -7.48 -10.84 2.40
CA THR A 54 -6.58 -10.64 3.53
C THR A 54 -5.59 -11.80 3.66
N ARG A 55 -6.06 -13.05 3.57
CA ARG A 55 -5.20 -14.26 3.58
C ARG A 55 -4.23 -14.28 2.40
N GLY A 56 -4.68 -13.84 1.22
CA GLY A 56 -3.84 -13.68 0.04
C GLY A 56 -2.74 -12.65 0.26
N TYR A 57 -3.09 -11.46 0.74
CA TYR A 57 -2.11 -10.41 1.05
C TYR A 57 -1.14 -10.76 2.17
N LEU A 58 -1.56 -11.50 3.21
CA LEU A 58 -0.64 -12.02 4.24
C LEU A 58 0.47 -12.86 3.60
N GLN A 59 0.11 -13.77 2.68
CA GLN A 59 1.09 -14.63 2.00
C GLN A 59 1.99 -13.84 1.05
N LEU A 60 1.42 -12.93 0.25
CA LEU A 60 2.20 -12.12 -0.70
C LEU A 60 3.18 -11.20 0.02
N SER A 61 2.76 -10.54 1.09
CA SER A 61 3.62 -9.61 1.84
C SER A 61 4.69 -10.30 2.68
N ALA A 62 4.45 -11.54 3.12
CA ALA A 62 5.49 -12.39 3.70
C ALA A 62 6.53 -12.87 2.67
N ALA A 63 6.15 -12.96 1.39
CA ALA A 63 7.06 -13.33 0.31
C ALA A 63 7.84 -12.12 -0.22
N ASP A 64 7.14 -11.04 -0.55
CA ASP A 64 7.70 -9.83 -1.14
C ASP A 64 6.84 -8.61 -0.78
N LEU A 65 7.26 -7.89 0.26
CA LEU A 65 6.56 -6.70 0.72
C LEU A 65 6.55 -5.58 -0.34
N THR A 66 7.64 -5.39 -1.09
CA THR A 66 7.76 -4.30 -2.07
C THR A 66 6.74 -4.49 -3.20
N THR A 67 6.70 -5.68 -3.80
CA THR A 67 5.72 -6.01 -4.83
C THR A 67 4.30 -5.91 -4.28
N THR A 68 4.04 -6.45 -3.10
CA THR A 68 2.70 -6.42 -2.50
C THR A 68 2.24 -4.99 -2.22
N PHE A 69 3.14 -4.12 -1.75
CA PHE A 69 2.84 -2.70 -1.54
C PHE A 69 2.42 -2.02 -2.85
N VAL A 70 3.14 -2.24 -3.95
CA VAL A 70 2.75 -1.71 -5.27
C VAL A 70 1.36 -2.21 -5.68
N ILE A 71 1.06 -3.50 -5.48
CA ILE A 71 -0.26 -4.08 -5.80
C ILE A 71 -1.37 -3.40 -4.99
N THR A 72 -1.14 -3.03 -3.73
CA THR A 72 -2.16 -2.32 -2.94
C THR A 72 -2.60 -1.00 -3.59
N GLN A 73 -1.69 -0.31 -4.28
CA GLN A 73 -1.99 0.97 -4.93
C GLN A 73 -2.76 0.77 -6.24
N LEU A 74 -2.39 -0.26 -7.01
CA LEU A 74 -3.17 -0.71 -8.17
C LEU A 74 -4.60 -1.07 -7.80
N VAL A 75 -4.77 -1.86 -6.74
CA VAL A 75 -6.08 -2.23 -6.22
C VAL A 75 -6.84 -1.00 -5.71
N GLY A 76 -6.16 -0.06 -5.07
CA GLY A 76 -6.74 1.22 -4.66
C GLY A 76 -7.29 2.04 -5.84
N ALA A 77 -6.63 2.00 -7.00
CA ALA A 77 -7.09 2.63 -8.23
C ALA A 77 -8.27 1.86 -8.84
N MET A 78 -8.14 0.53 -9.00
CA MET A 78 -9.20 -0.32 -9.56
C MET A 78 -10.51 -0.20 -8.80
N ARG A 79 -10.48 -0.22 -7.46
CA ARG A 79 -11.69 -0.10 -6.61
C ARG A 79 -12.39 1.23 -6.79
N ARG A 80 -11.66 2.33 -6.88
CA ARG A 80 -12.22 3.67 -7.09
C ARG A 80 -12.82 3.81 -8.48
N ILE A 81 -12.14 3.28 -9.50
CA ILE A 81 -12.63 3.26 -10.87
C ILE A 81 -13.91 2.41 -10.96
N ALA A 82 -13.90 1.20 -10.40
CA ALA A 82 -15.05 0.29 -10.42
C ALA A 82 -16.23 0.79 -9.59
N GLY A 83 -15.98 1.53 -8.51
CA GLY A 83 -16.99 2.10 -7.63
C GLY A 83 -17.52 3.46 -8.06
N SER A 84 -17.09 4.00 -9.20
CA SER A 84 -17.57 5.29 -9.72
C SER A 84 -18.99 5.15 -10.29
N GLU A 85 -19.83 6.15 -10.04
CA GLU A 85 -21.13 6.30 -10.72
C GLU A 85 -20.95 6.68 -12.20
N ASN A 86 -19.82 7.29 -12.56
CA ASN A 86 -19.45 7.54 -13.94
C ASN A 86 -18.93 6.25 -14.57
N PRO A 87 -19.59 5.69 -15.60
CA PRO A 87 -19.16 4.44 -16.20
C PRO A 87 -17.91 4.59 -17.09
N THR A 88 -17.51 5.82 -17.41
CA THR A 88 -16.46 6.07 -18.42
C THR A 88 -15.07 5.64 -17.96
N PRO A 89 -14.60 5.97 -16.73
CA PRO A 89 -13.34 5.46 -16.22
C PRO A 89 -13.29 3.92 -16.20
N ALA A 90 -14.36 3.26 -15.76
CA ALA A 90 -14.44 1.81 -15.69
C ALA A 90 -14.36 1.18 -17.09
N SER A 91 -15.15 1.68 -18.03
CA SER A 91 -15.18 1.20 -19.42
C SER A 91 -13.83 1.37 -20.13
N ARG A 92 -13.06 2.40 -19.77
CA ARG A 92 -11.77 2.69 -20.39
C ARG A 92 -10.62 1.87 -19.82
N TRP A 93 -10.61 1.63 -18.51
CA TRP A 93 -9.41 1.17 -17.80
C TRP A 93 -9.55 -0.20 -17.16
N LEU A 94 -10.73 -0.58 -16.67
CA LEU A 94 -10.83 -1.67 -15.70
C LEU A 94 -10.39 -3.02 -16.28
N GLU A 95 -10.78 -3.33 -17.52
CA GLU A 95 -10.36 -4.56 -18.21
C GLU A 95 -8.84 -4.68 -18.30
N LYS A 96 -8.15 -3.61 -18.73
CA LYS A 96 -6.68 -3.58 -18.88
C LYS A 96 -5.95 -3.69 -17.54
N LEU A 97 -6.46 -3.00 -16.51
CA LEU A 97 -5.90 -3.05 -15.16
C LEU A 97 -6.01 -4.46 -14.56
N VAL A 98 -7.17 -5.09 -14.74
CA VAL A 98 -7.44 -6.45 -14.25
C VAL A 98 -6.61 -7.50 -15.00
N ALA A 99 -6.39 -7.31 -16.30
CA ALA A 99 -5.54 -8.17 -17.11
C ALA A 99 -4.04 -7.95 -16.87
N GLY A 100 -3.64 -6.87 -16.18
CA GLY A 100 -2.23 -6.49 -16.01
C GLY A 100 -1.58 -5.91 -17.27
N GLU A 101 -2.38 -5.50 -18.26
CA GLU A 101 -1.94 -4.86 -19.51
C GLU A 101 -1.67 -3.36 -19.34
N ALA A 102 -2.23 -2.76 -18.29
CA ALA A 102 -1.97 -1.40 -17.87
C ALA A 102 -1.72 -1.34 -16.37
N PHE A 103 -0.94 -0.37 -15.92
CA PHE A 103 -0.71 -0.10 -14.51
C PHE A 103 -1.43 1.17 -14.06
N GLY A 104 -2.31 1.03 -13.07
CA GLY A 104 -2.99 2.12 -12.39
C GLY A 104 -2.38 2.35 -11.00
N THR A 105 -2.36 3.59 -10.54
CA THR A 105 -1.95 3.91 -9.16
C THR A 105 -2.75 5.07 -8.60
N VAL A 106 -2.59 5.36 -7.31
CA VAL A 106 -3.33 6.40 -6.59
C VAL A 106 -2.41 7.54 -6.14
N GLY A 107 -2.92 8.77 -6.23
CA GLY A 107 -2.25 9.98 -5.77
C GLY A 107 -3.18 10.85 -4.92
N ILE A 108 -3.54 10.35 -3.73
CA ILE A 108 -4.58 10.91 -2.85
C ILE A 108 -4.08 11.27 -1.44
N SER A 109 -2.79 11.10 -1.17
CA SER A 109 -2.21 11.26 0.17
C SER A 109 -2.40 12.68 0.72
N HIS A 110 -2.40 13.70 -0.14
CA HIS A 110 -2.57 15.09 0.26
C HIS A 110 -3.98 15.46 0.71
N LEU A 111 -5.00 14.64 0.37
CA LEU A 111 -6.37 14.80 0.87
C LEU A 111 -6.61 14.05 2.19
N THR A 112 -5.72 13.13 2.56
CA THR A 112 -5.96 12.19 3.68
C THR A 112 -4.99 12.38 4.84
N THR A 113 -3.67 12.42 4.58
CA THR A 113 -2.63 12.36 5.63
C THR A 113 -1.52 13.38 5.44
N SER A 114 -1.13 13.67 4.21
CA SER A 114 0.02 14.52 3.89
C SER A 114 -0.40 15.96 3.69
N ARG A 115 0.37 16.92 4.21
CA ARG A 115 0.25 18.36 3.86
C ARG A 115 -1.15 18.99 4.03
N ARG A 116 -2.07 18.36 4.77
CA ARG A 116 -3.42 18.90 5.05
C ARG A 116 -3.42 20.20 5.85
N HIS A 117 -2.32 20.50 6.54
CA HIS A 117 -2.15 21.71 7.35
C HIS A 117 -1.67 22.93 6.54
N LEU A 118 -1.42 22.79 5.23
CA LEU A 118 -1.01 23.91 4.40
C LEU A 118 -2.19 24.82 4.08
N ALA A 119 -1.95 26.13 4.07
CA ALA A 119 -2.97 27.14 3.78
C ALA A 119 -3.49 27.10 2.33
N LYS A 120 -2.74 26.48 1.41
CA LYS A 120 -3.14 26.27 0.02
C LYS A 120 -3.01 24.79 -0.34
N PRO A 121 -3.98 24.22 -1.08
CA PRO A 121 -3.85 22.88 -1.62
C PRO A 121 -2.60 22.72 -2.47
N VAL A 122 -1.95 21.56 -2.39
CA VAL A 122 -0.77 21.26 -3.23
C VAL A 122 -1.14 20.81 -4.64
N LEU A 123 -2.38 20.40 -4.86
CA LEU A 123 -2.96 20.10 -6.17
C LEU A 123 -4.34 20.77 -6.25
N LEU A 124 -4.41 21.83 -7.06
CA LEU A 124 -5.60 22.64 -7.26
C LEU A 124 -6.35 22.15 -8.50
N ALA A 125 -7.67 22.09 -8.41
CA ALA A 125 -8.57 22.00 -9.55
C ALA A 125 -9.31 23.34 -9.72
N THR A 126 -9.26 23.91 -10.92
CA THR A 126 -10.02 25.12 -11.26
C THR A 126 -11.10 24.77 -12.27
N GLU A 127 -12.36 25.08 -11.94
CA GLU A 127 -13.50 24.86 -12.85
C GLU A 127 -13.39 25.73 -14.11
N ASN A 128 -13.73 25.14 -15.26
CA ASN A 128 -13.93 25.86 -16.51
C ASN A 128 -15.13 25.30 -17.28
N ALA A 129 -15.38 25.82 -18.49
CA ALA A 129 -16.53 25.43 -19.30
C ALA A 129 -16.56 23.93 -19.68
N ASP A 130 -15.38 23.30 -19.76
CA ASP A 130 -15.19 21.94 -20.27
C ASP A 130 -14.85 20.91 -19.15
N GLY A 131 -14.85 21.34 -17.88
CA GLY A 131 -14.51 20.51 -16.74
C GLY A 131 -13.59 21.25 -15.75
N PHE A 132 -12.37 20.75 -15.59
CA PHE A 132 -11.41 21.28 -14.63
C PHE A 132 -10.00 21.36 -15.22
N VAL A 133 -9.21 22.30 -14.73
CA VAL A 133 -7.77 22.37 -14.95
C VAL A 133 -7.06 22.00 -13.65
N LEU A 134 -6.21 20.97 -13.71
CA LEU A 134 -5.38 20.54 -12.58
C LEU A 134 -4.02 21.24 -12.63
N ASN A 135 -3.61 21.83 -11.52
CA ASN A 135 -2.29 22.44 -11.39
C ASN A 135 -1.68 22.21 -10.01
N GLY A 136 -0.43 21.73 -9.96
CA GLY A 136 0.28 21.40 -8.73
C GLY A 136 0.86 19.99 -8.73
N MET A 137 0.79 19.29 -7.60
CA MET A 137 1.30 17.91 -7.51
C MET A 137 0.62 17.04 -6.46
N SER A 138 0.59 15.74 -6.73
CA SER A 138 0.39 14.73 -5.70
C SER A 138 1.74 14.27 -5.16
N PRO A 139 2.01 14.35 -3.84
CA PRO A 139 3.37 14.25 -3.30
C PRO A 139 3.91 12.82 -3.16
N TRP A 140 3.03 11.84 -3.00
CA TRP A 140 3.40 10.44 -2.76
C TRP A 140 2.54 9.54 -3.62
N VAL A 141 3.11 9.11 -4.74
CA VAL A 141 2.49 8.24 -5.74
C VAL A 141 3.46 7.08 -6.00
N THR A 142 3.08 5.88 -5.57
CA THR A 142 3.88 4.67 -5.75
C THR A 142 3.74 4.13 -7.16
N GLY A 143 4.83 3.67 -7.76
CA GLY A 143 4.88 3.22 -9.15
C GLY A 143 4.63 4.36 -10.14
N VAL A 144 4.85 5.62 -9.74
CA VAL A 144 4.51 6.79 -10.54
C VAL A 144 5.15 6.80 -11.94
N PRO A 145 6.43 6.45 -12.16
CA PRO A 145 6.98 6.42 -13.52
C PRO A 145 6.38 5.32 -14.39
N HIS A 146 5.67 4.34 -13.82
CA HIS A 146 5.09 3.19 -14.54
C HIS A 146 3.57 3.29 -14.73
N GLY A 147 2.91 4.32 -14.19
CA GLY A 147 1.45 4.49 -14.33
C GLY A 147 1.02 4.86 -15.75
N ASP A 148 0.01 4.15 -16.25
CA ASP A 148 -0.75 4.49 -17.46
C ASP A 148 -1.96 5.38 -17.13
N VAL A 149 -2.52 5.19 -15.93
CA VAL A 149 -3.62 6.00 -15.38
C VAL A 149 -3.39 6.28 -13.90
N TYR A 150 -3.64 7.52 -13.50
CA TYR A 150 -3.49 7.98 -12.12
C TYR A 150 -4.84 8.34 -11.54
N VAL A 151 -5.27 7.66 -10.48
CA VAL A 151 -6.43 8.06 -9.69
C VAL A 151 -5.98 9.12 -8.70
N VAL A 152 -6.23 10.39 -9.03
CA VAL A 152 -5.76 11.54 -8.25
C VAL A 152 -6.90 12.28 -7.59
N GLY A 153 -6.60 12.85 -6.42
CA GLY A 153 -7.45 13.82 -5.76
C GLY A 153 -6.98 15.24 -6.03
N ALA A 154 -7.89 16.20 -6.06
CA ALA A 154 -7.57 17.62 -6.14
C ALA A 154 -8.58 18.42 -5.33
N SER A 155 -8.15 19.55 -4.78
CA SER A 155 -9.03 20.48 -4.06
C SER A 155 -9.34 21.71 -4.92
N LEU A 156 -10.50 22.31 -4.69
CA LEU A 156 -10.90 23.60 -5.24
C LEU A 156 -10.67 24.70 -4.19
N ASP A 157 -10.60 25.96 -4.63
CA ASP A 157 -10.42 27.12 -3.72
C ASP A 157 -11.59 27.31 -2.73
N ASP A 158 -12.76 26.76 -3.05
CA ASP A 158 -13.96 26.81 -2.21
C ASP A 158 -14.07 25.66 -1.19
N GLY A 159 -13.04 24.79 -1.11
CA GLY A 159 -12.98 23.68 -0.16
C GLY A 159 -13.62 22.37 -0.66
N ARG A 160 -14.25 22.35 -1.84
CA ARG A 160 -14.65 21.11 -2.49
C ARG A 160 -13.42 20.33 -2.97
N GLU A 161 -13.59 19.03 -3.15
CA GLU A 161 -12.57 18.11 -3.63
C GLU A 161 -13.16 17.20 -4.71
N LEU A 162 -12.33 16.75 -5.65
CA LEU A 162 -12.70 15.77 -6.67
C LEU A 162 -11.72 14.60 -6.72
N LEU A 163 -12.16 13.50 -7.32
CA LEU A 163 -11.33 12.37 -7.74
C LEU A 163 -11.42 12.19 -9.25
N ALA A 164 -10.30 11.94 -9.92
CA ALA A 164 -10.27 11.71 -11.37
C ALA A 164 -9.30 10.59 -11.76
N ALA A 165 -9.65 9.83 -12.80
CA ALA A 165 -8.78 8.86 -13.48
C ALA A 165 -8.04 9.56 -14.63
N VAL A 166 -6.86 10.11 -14.35
CA VAL A 166 -6.11 10.94 -15.28
C VAL A 166 -5.13 10.08 -16.09
N PRO A 167 -5.26 9.99 -17.43
CA PRO A 167 -4.32 9.26 -18.27
C PRO A 167 -2.94 9.93 -18.26
N ARG A 168 -1.86 9.12 -18.22
CA ARG A 168 -0.48 9.61 -18.35
C ARG A 168 -0.25 10.43 -19.62
N SER A 169 -0.94 10.09 -20.70
CA SER A 169 -0.73 10.68 -22.03
C SER A 169 -1.20 12.13 -22.16
N LEU A 170 -1.87 12.70 -21.16
CA LEU A 170 -2.33 14.07 -21.23
C LEU A 170 -1.14 15.05 -21.13
N PRO A 171 -1.12 16.11 -21.95
CA PRO A 171 -0.12 17.17 -21.83
C PRO A 171 -0.12 17.77 -20.41
N GLY A 172 1.07 18.00 -19.86
CA GLY A 172 1.26 18.56 -18.52
C GLY A 172 1.21 17.54 -17.37
N VAL A 173 0.92 16.26 -17.64
CA VAL A 173 1.09 15.18 -16.65
C VAL A 173 2.56 14.74 -16.65
N ASP A 174 3.26 15.02 -15.54
CA ASP A 174 4.69 14.77 -15.39
C ASP A 174 5.00 13.85 -14.19
N PRO A 175 5.13 12.54 -14.41
CA PRO A 175 5.51 11.58 -13.38
C PRO A 175 7.02 11.56 -13.12
N PHE A 176 7.42 11.72 -11.87
CA PHE A 176 8.84 11.70 -11.49
C PHE A 176 9.44 10.27 -11.50
N PRO A 177 10.78 10.13 -11.59
CA PRO A 177 11.43 8.83 -11.83
C PRO A 177 11.44 7.87 -10.63
N GLY A 178 11.04 8.31 -9.43
CA GLY A 178 11.20 7.54 -8.20
C GLY A 178 12.22 8.18 -7.28
N THR A 179 11.91 8.24 -5.97
CA THR A 179 12.83 8.72 -4.94
C THR A 179 13.54 7.53 -4.28
N GLU A 180 14.85 7.67 -4.01
CA GLU A 180 15.57 6.71 -3.17
C GLU A 180 15.10 6.83 -1.71
N LEU A 181 14.46 5.77 -1.22
CA LEU A 181 13.88 5.70 0.12
C LEU A 181 14.79 4.89 1.05
N VAL A 182 14.57 5.02 2.37
CA VAL A 182 15.24 4.17 3.37
C VAL A 182 14.99 2.67 3.11
N ALA A 183 13.80 2.35 2.60
CA ALA A 183 13.40 1.04 2.10
C ALA A 183 12.32 1.21 1.04
N LEU A 184 12.04 0.15 0.28
CA LEU A 184 11.00 0.13 -0.75
C LEU A 184 11.28 1.08 -1.94
N SER A 185 12.54 1.49 -2.20
CA SER A 185 12.88 2.34 -3.37
C SER A 185 12.39 1.75 -4.69
N ALA A 186 12.44 0.43 -4.82
CA ALA A 186 11.95 -0.28 -6.02
C ALA A 186 10.44 -0.15 -6.25
N SER A 187 9.69 0.33 -5.26
CA SER A 187 8.28 0.73 -5.44
C SER A 187 8.13 2.00 -6.28
N CYS A 188 9.23 2.70 -6.60
CA CYS A 188 9.27 3.91 -7.41
C CYS A 188 8.24 4.95 -6.94
N THR A 189 8.22 5.21 -5.63
CA THR A 189 7.36 6.23 -5.04
C THR A 189 7.99 7.60 -5.21
N ASP A 190 7.24 8.53 -5.82
CA ASP A 190 7.63 9.93 -5.97
C ASP A 190 6.39 10.82 -6.15
N LYS A 191 6.60 12.10 -6.43
CA LYS A 191 5.52 13.02 -6.81
C LYS A 191 5.04 12.81 -8.25
N LEU A 192 3.79 13.18 -8.47
CA LEU A 192 3.18 13.34 -9.79
C LEU A 192 2.80 14.81 -9.96
N VAL A 193 3.36 15.48 -10.97
CA VAL A 193 3.13 16.90 -11.24
C VAL A 193 2.08 17.06 -12.32
N PHE A 194 1.25 18.09 -12.16
CA PHE A 194 0.25 18.54 -13.12
C PHE A 194 0.55 20.02 -13.44
N ASP A 195 0.90 20.30 -14.69
CA ASP A 195 1.05 21.66 -15.22
C ASP A 195 -0.12 21.95 -16.15
N GLN A 196 -1.12 22.66 -15.64
CA GLN A 196 -2.33 23.08 -16.38
C GLN A 196 -3.01 21.95 -17.16
N VAL A 197 -3.23 20.81 -16.52
CA VAL A 197 -3.81 19.62 -17.15
C VAL A 197 -5.33 19.73 -17.22
N GLN A 198 -5.88 19.83 -18.43
CA GLN A 198 -7.32 19.78 -18.65
C GLN A 198 -7.85 18.37 -18.40
N ILE A 199 -8.87 18.26 -17.55
CA ILE A 199 -9.68 17.05 -17.38
C ILE A 199 -11.16 17.38 -17.64
N ASP A 200 -11.87 16.45 -18.26
CA ASP A 200 -13.29 16.58 -18.55
C ASP A 200 -14.13 15.63 -17.67
N ALA A 201 -15.45 15.72 -17.80
CA ALA A 201 -16.39 14.89 -17.05
C ALA A 201 -16.20 13.38 -17.27
N SER A 202 -15.61 12.94 -18.39
CA SER A 202 -15.36 11.52 -18.68
C SER A 202 -14.27 10.92 -17.78
N MET A 203 -13.43 11.75 -17.17
CA MET A 203 -12.34 11.33 -16.29
C MET A 203 -12.72 11.37 -14.81
N LEU A 204 -13.80 12.07 -14.45
CA LEU A 204 -14.22 12.21 -13.05
C LEU A 204 -14.69 10.86 -12.48
N ILE A 205 -14.16 10.53 -11.30
CA ILE A 205 -14.57 9.39 -10.49
C ILE A 205 -15.64 9.81 -9.48
N ALA A 206 -15.44 10.96 -8.83
CA ALA A 206 -16.32 11.51 -7.81
C ALA A 206 -16.07 13.02 -7.61
N GLY A 207 -17.07 13.71 -7.04
CA GLY A 207 -17.01 15.15 -6.79
C GLY A 207 -17.26 16.03 -8.02
N PRO A 208 -17.07 17.34 -7.91
CA PRO A 208 -16.52 18.05 -6.74
C PRO A 208 -17.51 18.16 -5.57
N ILE A 209 -17.08 17.77 -4.37
CA ILE A 209 -17.85 17.87 -3.11
C ILE A 209 -16.90 18.04 -1.92
N GLU A 210 -17.39 18.53 -0.77
CA GLU A 210 -16.58 18.52 0.44
C GLU A 210 -16.23 17.10 0.90
N ASN A 211 -14.99 16.89 1.33
CA ASN A 211 -14.50 15.61 1.85
C ASN A 211 -14.76 14.42 0.90
N VAL A 212 -14.40 14.55 -0.38
CA VAL A 212 -14.69 13.55 -1.43
C VAL A 212 -14.17 12.16 -1.06
N MET A 213 -13.09 12.08 -0.29
CA MET A 213 -12.52 10.83 0.21
C MET A 213 -13.46 10.03 1.13
N ARG A 214 -14.54 10.64 1.66
CA ARG A 214 -15.58 9.94 2.43
C ARG A 214 -16.65 9.30 1.55
N THR A 215 -16.65 9.57 0.24
CA THR A 215 -17.57 8.97 -0.72
C THR A 215 -16.96 7.75 -1.40
N GLY A 216 -17.79 6.74 -1.69
CA GLY A 216 -17.38 5.52 -2.38
C GLY A 216 -16.77 4.41 -1.49
N SER A 217 -16.47 3.27 -2.11
CA SER A 217 -15.83 2.12 -1.46
C SER A 217 -14.36 2.42 -1.14
N GLY A 218 -13.96 2.25 0.12
CA GLY A 218 -12.62 2.61 0.61
C GLY A 218 -12.53 3.99 1.28
N ALA A 219 -13.66 4.56 1.68
CA ALA A 219 -13.78 5.75 2.53
C ALA A 219 -13.28 5.48 3.96
N GLY A 220 -11.95 5.45 4.14
CA GLY A 220 -11.34 5.38 5.46
C GLY A 220 -9.84 5.19 5.40
N THR A 221 -9.10 6.00 6.16
CA THR A 221 -7.66 5.80 6.42
C THR A 221 -7.38 4.59 7.33
N GLY A 222 -8.41 3.84 7.73
CA GLY A 222 -8.38 2.71 8.65
C GLY A 222 -8.47 1.32 8.01
N GLY A 223 -8.28 1.19 6.69
CA GLY A 223 -8.31 -0.11 6.02
C GLY A 223 -7.27 -1.10 6.61
N LEU A 224 -7.64 -2.38 6.70
CA LEU A 224 -6.80 -3.44 7.28
C LEU A 224 -5.53 -3.77 6.49
N GLN A 225 -5.39 -3.22 5.28
CA GLN A 225 -4.31 -3.55 4.32
C GLN A 225 -2.92 -3.30 4.89
N THR A 226 -2.66 -2.14 5.49
CA THR A 226 -1.33 -1.86 6.04
C THR A 226 -1.03 -2.77 7.26
N SER A 227 -2.03 -3.09 8.09
CA SER A 227 -1.86 -4.10 9.16
C SER A 227 -1.53 -5.48 8.57
N THR A 228 -2.19 -5.83 7.46
CA THR A 228 -1.96 -7.08 6.72
C THR A 228 -0.52 -7.19 6.25
N LEU A 229 0.00 -6.13 5.62
CA LEU A 229 1.38 -6.11 5.12
C LEU A 229 2.41 -6.16 6.26
N ALA A 230 2.14 -5.49 7.38
CA ALA A 230 3.00 -5.54 8.57
C ALA A 230 3.05 -6.95 9.18
N ILE A 231 1.91 -7.63 9.29
CA ILE A 231 1.82 -9.00 9.80
C ILE A 231 2.46 -10.00 8.82
N GLY A 232 2.33 -9.80 7.50
CA GLY A 232 3.03 -10.63 6.52
C GLY A 232 4.55 -10.50 6.63
N LEU A 233 5.09 -9.27 6.69
CA LEU A 233 6.53 -9.06 6.94
C LEU A 233 6.97 -9.71 8.26
N SER A 234 6.16 -9.58 9.31
CA SER A 234 6.42 -10.20 10.61
C SER A 234 6.50 -11.72 10.51
N THR A 235 5.58 -12.34 9.76
CA THR A 235 5.58 -13.80 9.51
C THR A 235 6.90 -14.24 8.88
N ALA A 236 7.40 -13.53 7.87
CA ALA A 236 8.67 -13.86 7.24
C ALA A 236 9.86 -13.80 8.22
N ALA A 237 9.91 -12.77 9.07
CA ALA A 237 10.95 -12.60 10.07
C ALA A 237 10.88 -13.67 11.17
N VAL A 238 9.67 -14.01 11.61
CA VAL A 238 9.43 -15.05 12.63
C VAL A 238 9.75 -16.45 12.09
N ASP A 239 9.41 -16.74 10.84
CA ASP A 239 9.76 -18.01 10.20
C ASP A 239 11.28 -18.18 10.09
N PHE A 240 12.00 -17.10 9.73
CA PHE A 240 13.46 -17.10 9.76
C PHE A 240 14.00 -17.36 11.17
N LEU A 241 13.48 -16.66 12.18
CA LEU A 241 13.89 -16.83 13.58
C LEU A 241 13.68 -18.27 14.06
N ALA A 242 12.56 -18.89 13.69
CA ALA A 242 12.29 -20.29 14.01
C ALA A 242 13.22 -21.26 13.30
N GLY A 243 13.54 -21.00 12.02
CA GLY A 243 14.55 -21.75 11.28
C GLY A 243 15.93 -21.71 11.95
N GLU A 244 16.27 -20.57 12.56
CA GLU A 244 17.49 -20.41 13.35
C GLU A 244 17.42 -21.08 14.72
N ALA A 245 16.25 -21.11 15.37
CA ALA A 245 16.02 -21.80 16.63
C ALA A 245 16.20 -23.32 16.51
N ASN A 246 15.85 -23.91 15.36
CA ASN A 246 16.12 -25.33 15.08
C ASN A 246 17.61 -25.70 15.17
N LYS A 247 18.51 -24.72 14.99
CA LYS A 247 19.96 -24.88 15.06
C LYS A 247 20.54 -24.43 16.41
N ARG A 248 19.77 -23.63 17.17
CA ARG A 248 20.19 -22.90 18.37
C ARG A 248 19.07 -22.96 19.43
N PRO A 249 19.07 -23.98 20.30
CA PRO A 249 17.99 -24.22 21.26
C PRO A 249 17.69 -23.04 22.19
N GLU A 250 18.68 -22.19 22.46
CA GLU A 250 18.51 -20.97 23.28
C GLU A 250 17.54 -19.94 22.65
N LEU A 251 17.27 -20.02 21.35
CA LEU A 251 16.31 -19.16 20.66
C LEU A 251 14.87 -19.70 20.70
N GLN A 252 14.66 -20.94 21.14
CA GLN A 252 13.38 -21.64 20.99
C GLN A 252 12.23 -20.93 21.71
N SER A 253 12.47 -20.44 22.94
CA SER A 253 11.44 -19.73 23.71
C SER A 253 10.98 -18.46 23.01
N VAL A 254 11.93 -17.65 22.52
CA VAL A 254 11.65 -16.41 21.80
C VAL A 254 10.93 -16.68 20.48
N ALA A 255 11.39 -17.69 19.72
CA ALA A 255 10.76 -18.07 18.46
C ALA A 255 9.31 -18.53 18.66
N ASN A 256 9.04 -19.35 19.69
CA ASN A 256 7.70 -19.85 19.99
C ASN A 256 6.73 -18.73 20.41
N GLU A 257 7.19 -17.79 21.24
CA GLU A 257 6.39 -16.65 21.67
C GLU A 257 6.00 -15.76 20.47
N MET A 258 6.98 -15.39 19.64
CA MET A 258 6.74 -14.57 18.45
C MET A 258 5.88 -15.28 17.40
N GLN A 259 6.03 -16.60 17.24
CA GLN A 259 5.15 -17.40 16.39
C GLN A 259 3.71 -17.40 16.89
N SER A 260 3.51 -17.45 18.20
CA SER A 260 2.18 -17.44 18.80
C SER A 260 1.54 -16.07 18.62
N GLU A 261 2.28 -15.00 18.91
CA GLU A 261 1.82 -13.61 18.77
C GLU A 261 1.44 -13.27 17.31
N VAL A 262 2.28 -13.62 16.32
CA VAL A 262 1.99 -13.32 14.90
C VAL A 262 0.78 -14.10 14.38
N LYS A 263 0.59 -15.34 14.83
CA LYS A 263 -0.59 -16.16 14.47
C LYS A 263 -1.87 -15.58 15.07
N LEU A 264 -1.83 -15.14 16.33
CA LEU A 264 -2.96 -14.46 16.97
C LEU A 264 -3.31 -13.18 16.22
N LEU A 265 -2.32 -12.34 15.89
CA LEU A 265 -2.56 -11.12 15.10
C LEU A 265 -3.13 -11.39 13.72
N ALA A 266 -2.67 -12.44 13.04
CA ALA A 266 -3.22 -12.84 11.75
C ALA A 266 -4.69 -13.29 11.88
N ASN A 267 -5.04 -14.01 12.94
CA ASN A 267 -6.43 -14.41 13.20
C ASN A 267 -7.32 -13.20 13.53
N ASP A 268 -6.87 -12.31 14.43
CA ASP A 268 -7.58 -11.07 14.77
C ASP A 268 -7.85 -10.22 13.51
N LEU A 269 -6.85 -10.11 12.63
CA LEU A 269 -6.96 -9.41 11.36
C LEU A 269 -8.01 -10.03 10.43
N ILE A 270 -8.08 -11.36 10.37
CA ILE A 270 -9.03 -12.06 9.52
C ILE A 270 -10.46 -11.94 10.08
N HIS A 271 -10.63 -12.02 11.40
CA HIS A 271 -11.91 -11.73 12.04
C HIS A 271 -12.35 -10.29 11.77
N ALA A 272 -11.45 -9.31 11.88
CA ALA A 272 -11.76 -7.93 11.51
C ALA A 272 -12.18 -7.81 10.03
N ALA A 273 -11.53 -8.58 9.13
CA ALA A 273 -11.89 -8.61 7.71
C ALA A 273 -13.25 -9.29 7.45
N SER A 274 -13.72 -10.17 8.34
CA SER A 274 -15.07 -10.76 8.28
C SER A 274 -16.17 -9.82 8.77
N GLY A 275 -15.82 -8.59 9.17
CA GLY A 275 -16.74 -7.60 9.74
C GLY A 275 -16.89 -7.70 11.26
N ASP A 276 -16.05 -8.47 11.95
CA ASP A 276 -16.01 -8.47 13.41
C ASP A 276 -15.42 -7.15 13.93
N THR A 277 -16.19 -6.42 14.73
CA THR A 277 -15.78 -5.12 15.31
C THR A 277 -15.28 -5.25 16.75
N SER A 278 -15.03 -6.47 17.24
CA SER A 278 -14.52 -6.71 18.60
C SER A 278 -13.11 -6.19 18.80
N CYS A 279 -12.31 -6.10 17.73
CA CYS A 279 -10.98 -5.50 17.75
C CYS A 279 -11.01 -4.17 17.00
N ASP A 280 -10.57 -3.09 17.68
CA ASP A 280 -10.45 -1.79 17.05
C ASP A 280 -9.34 -1.80 15.98
N ALA A 281 -9.63 -1.27 14.79
CA ALA A 281 -8.70 -1.31 13.67
C ALA A 281 -7.41 -0.51 13.92
N ALA A 282 -7.47 0.56 14.74
CA ALA A 282 -6.30 1.34 15.11
C ALA A 282 -5.46 0.60 16.17
N GLU A 283 -6.11 -0.08 17.12
CA GLU A 283 -5.41 -0.97 18.06
C GLU A 283 -4.69 -2.11 17.33
N LEU A 284 -5.38 -2.81 16.43
CA LEU A 284 -4.81 -3.86 15.60
C LEU A 284 -3.64 -3.33 14.77
N ARG A 285 -3.76 -2.12 14.22
CA ARG A 285 -2.66 -1.43 13.52
C ARG A 285 -1.46 -1.23 14.44
N GLY A 286 -1.66 -0.71 15.64
CA GLY A 286 -0.59 -0.49 16.61
C GLY A 286 0.13 -1.80 16.98
N ARG A 287 -0.62 -2.87 17.24
CA ARG A 287 -0.06 -4.21 17.51
C ARG A 287 0.72 -4.76 16.32
N ALA A 288 0.16 -4.67 15.10
CA ALA A 288 0.83 -5.12 13.87
C ALA A 288 2.14 -4.36 13.59
N ASN A 289 2.15 -3.04 13.73
CA ASN A 289 3.33 -2.21 13.53
C ASN A 289 4.44 -2.55 14.54
N ARG A 290 4.10 -2.72 15.81
CA ARG A 290 5.03 -3.18 16.85
C ARG A 290 5.60 -4.56 16.53
N MET A 291 4.74 -5.48 16.09
CA MET A 291 5.17 -6.83 15.75
C MET A 291 6.16 -6.84 14.59
N ALA A 292 5.95 -6.03 13.54
CA ALA A 292 6.88 -5.91 12.42
C ALA A 292 8.27 -5.44 12.87
N LEU A 293 8.34 -4.46 13.77
CA LEU A 293 9.61 -3.95 14.29
C LEU A 293 10.30 -4.99 15.19
N ARG A 294 9.59 -5.52 16.19
CA ARG A 294 10.14 -6.49 17.16
C ARG A 294 10.62 -7.76 16.48
N SER A 295 9.81 -8.34 15.58
CA SER A 295 10.15 -9.59 14.90
C SER A 295 11.33 -9.44 13.96
N THR A 296 11.41 -8.36 13.17
CA THR A 296 12.55 -8.13 12.27
C THR A 296 13.84 -7.87 13.03
N GLN A 297 13.79 -7.13 14.14
CA GLN A 297 14.94 -6.91 15.02
C GLN A 297 15.40 -8.19 15.72
N ALA A 298 14.47 -9.05 16.16
CA ALA A 298 14.81 -10.35 16.71
C ALA A 298 15.43 -11.27 15.65
N ALA A 299 14.90 -11.28 14.44
CA ALA A 299 15.50 -11.98 13.31
C ALA A 299 16.92 -11.48 13.01
N LEU A 300 17.17 -10.16 13.06
CA LEU A 300 18.50 -9.58 12.86
C LEU A 300 19.47 -10.00 13.97
N THR A 301 19.00 -9.94 15.21
CA THR A 301 19.76 -10.40 16.38
C THR A 301 20.15 -11.87 16.24
N ALA A 302 19.21 -12.72 15.80
CA ALA A 302 19.48 -14.12 15.51
C ALA A 302 20.48 -14.26 14.34
N ALA A 303 20.34 -13.49 13.26
CA ALA A 303 21.24 -13.53 12.11
C ALA A 303 22.67 -13.00 12.41
N LYS A 304 22.86 -12.31 13.54
CA LYS A 304 24.12 -11.68 13.95
C LYS A 304 24.66 -10.77 12.84
N GLY A 305 25.98 -10.63 12.72
CA GLY A 305 26.62 -9.80 11.70
C GLY A 305 26.27 -10.17 10.25
N ALA A 306 25.96 -11.44 9.97
CA ALA A 306 25.56 -11.88 8.63
C ALA A 306 24.25 -11.21 8.18
N GLY A 307 23.31 -11.01 9.11
CA GLY A 307 22.06 -10.29 8.85
C GLY A 307 22.23 -8.82 8.48
N TYR A 308 23.40 -8.24 8.81
CA TYR A 308 23.74 -6.85 8.53
C TYR A 308 24.47 -6.66 7.19
N VAL A 309 24.82 -7.76 6.50
CA VAL A 309 25.42 -7.71 5.16
C VAL A 309 24.36 -7.32 4.14
N GLN A 310 24.70 -6.39 3.23
CA GLN A 310 23.82 -5.99 2.14
C GLN A 310 23.38 -7.22 1.32
N GLY A 311 22.09 -7.29 1.01
CA GLY A 311 21.49 -8.43 0.31
C GLY A 311 20.95 -9.53 1.23
N HIS A 312 21.25 -9.50 2.53
CA HIS A 312 20.59 -10.42 3.47
C HIS A 312 19.11 -10.02 3.69
N PRO A 313 18.15 -10.95 3.59
CA PRO A 313 16.71 -10.65 3.71
C PRO A 313 16.37 -9.92 5.01
N VAL A 314 16.92 -10.37 6.12
CA VAL A 314 16.65 -9.78 7.45
C VAL A 314 17.04 -8.31 7.55
N GLY A 315 18.21 -7.91 7.02
CA GLY A 315 18.60 -6.50 6.99
C GLY A 315 17.67 -5.66 6.12
N LYS A 316 17.14 -6.23 5.02
CA LYS A 316 16.09 -5.59 4.21
C LYS A 316 14.80 -5.42 5.01
N TRP A 317 14.33 -6.49 5.65
CA TRP A 317 13.10 -6.48 6.46
C TRP A 317 13.15 -5.47 7.61
N CYS A 318 14.30 -5.31 8.27
CA CYS A 318 14.44 -4.27 9.30
C CYS A 318 14.22 -2.86 8.76
N ARG A 319 14.75 -2.55 7.57
CA ARG A 319 14.53 -1.23 6.95
C ARG A 319 13.09 -1.08 6.47
N GLU A 320 12.52 -2.13 5.89
CA GLU A 320 11.12 -2.18 5.46
C GLU A 320 10.15 -2.01 6.64
N ALA A 321 10.45 -2.58 7.81
CA ALA A 321 9.60 -2.46 9.01
C ALA A 321 9.45 -1.01 9.48
N LEU A 322 10.46 -0.15 9.27
CA LEU A 322 10.40 1.28 9.60
C LEU A 322 9.34 2.02 8.79
N PHE A 323 8.98 1.53 7.60
CA PHE A 323 7.95 2.16 6.77
C PHE A 323 6.58 2.19 7.45
N PHE A 324 6.26 1.17 8.27
CA PHE A 324 4.99 1.11 8.99
C PHE A 324 4.82 2.18 10.06
N LEU A 325 5.89 2.88 10.44
CA LEU A 325 5.83 4.03 11.34
C LEU A 325 5.19 5.26 10.68
N VAL A 326 5.28 5.36 9.35
CA VAL A 326 4.86 6.55 8.60
C VAL A 326 3.74 6.25 7.61
N TRP A 327 3.62 5.02 7.14
CA TRP A 327 2.64 4.65 6.12
C TRP A 327 1.23 4.52 6.70
N SER A 328 0.34 5.45 6.31
CA SER A 328 -1.08 5.45 6.67
C SER A 328 -1.31 5.18 8.17
N CYS A 329 -0.48 5.80 9.01
CA CYS A 329 -0.52 5.64 10.46
C CYS A 329 -1.46 6.71 11.06
N PRO A 330 -2.61 6.33 11.64
CA PRO A 330 -3.49 7.28 12.30
C PRO A 330 -2.79 7.98 13.46
N GLN A 331 -3.20 9.23 13.75
CA GLN A 331 -2.59 10.03 14.81
C GLN A 331 -2.60 9.34 16.18
N PRO A 332 -3.68 8.65 16.62
CA PRO A 332 -3.65 7.91 17.89
C PRO A 332 -2.57 6.81 17.93
N VAL A 333 -2.40 6.07 16.83
CA VAL A 333 -1.38 5.01 16.73
C VAL A 333 0.03 5.61 16.80
N THR A 334 0.25 6.71 16.08
CA THR A 334 1.53 7.43 16.08
C THR A 334 1.84 7.98 17.46
N GLN A 335 0.86 8.61 18.13
CA GLN A 335 1.05 9.18 19.46
C GLN A 335 1.37 8.11 20.49
N ALA A 336 0.62 7.00 20.52
CA ALA A 336 0.87 5.90 21.43
C ALA A 336 2.27 5.32 21.26
N TYR A 337 2.73 5.17 20.01
CA TYR A 337 4.06 4.67 19.73
C TYR A 337 5.17 5.66 20.11
N LEU A 338 4.96 6.97 19.92
CA LEU A 338 5.91 7.99 20.37
C LEU A 338 6.03 8.03 21.91
N CYS A 339 4.91 7.89 22.63
CA CYS A 339 4.94 7.76 24.09
C CYS A 339 5.73 6.52 24.53
N GLU A 340 5.46 5.36 23.92
CA GLU A 340 6.17 4.11 24.17
C GLU A 340 7.69 4.27 23.96
N LEU A 341 8.11 4.85 22.83
CA LEU A 341 9.53 5.10 22.52
C LEU A 341 10.19 6.09 23.47
N ALA A 342 9.43 7.08 23.97
CA ALA A 342 9.92 8.05 24.94
C ALA A 342 9.95 7.50 26.38
N GLY A 343 9.45 6.27 26.61
CA GLY A 343 9.29 5.72 27.96
C GLY A 343 8.19 6.42 28.77
N ILE A 344 7.25 7.08 28.10
CA ILE A 344 6.09 7.72 28.72
C ILE A 344 5.01 6.64 28.81
N GLN A 345 4.73 6.16 30.01
CA GLN A 345 3.61 5.25 30.26
C GLN A 345 2.30 6.06 30.36
N ASP A 346 1.25 5.53 29.74
CA ASP A 346 -0.14 5.96 29.97
C ASP A 346 -0.60 5.57 31.38
#